data_AF-A0A0Q5MP67-F1
#
_entry.id   AF-A0A0Q5MP67-F1
#
_cell.length_a   1.000
_cell.length_b   1.000
_cell.length_c   1.000
_cell.angle_alpha   90.00
_cell.angle_beta   90.00
_cell.angle_gamma   90.00
#
_symmetry.space_group_name_H-M   'P 1'
#
loop_
_entity.id
_entity.type
_entity.pdbx_description
1 polymer ?
#
loop_
_entity_poly.entity_id
_entity_poly.type
_entity_poly.pdbx_seq_one_letter_code
_entity_poly.pdbx_strand_id
1 'polypeptide(L)'
;MPAAAPDSGRSVPGRRLLRWAWIAVAAIPVAFMAGMVIGEGLLALQGYDSGDPLPPGVIVSAAGPALLLILAPELAAAVLGFRARGRGEASGIIPAVIGIVAAAFTIITNTLPLLLRLG
;
A
#
# COMPACT_ATOMS: atom_id res chain seq x y z
N MET A 1 -49.34 9.98 7.36
CA MET A 1 -47.95 10.48 7.52
C MET A 1 -47.01 9.44 6.96
N PRO A 2 -46.02 9.80 6.12
CA PRO A 2 -45.23 8.83 5.37
C PRO A 2 -44.31 8.03 6.29
N ALA A 3 -44.11 6.76 5.92
CA ALA A 3 -43.24 5.82 6.61
C ALA A 3 -41.77 6.21 6.44
N ALA A 4 -41.11 6.60 7.54
CA ALA A 4 -39.66 6.54 7.62
C ALA A 4 -39.27 5.08 7.89
N ALA A 5 -39.01 4.32 6.84
CA ALA A 5 -38.38 3.01 6.97
C ALA A 5 -37.02 3.22 7.65
N PRO A 6 -36.67 2.46 8.70
CA PRO A 6 -35.36 2.59 9.31
C PRO A 6 -34.29 2.21 8.29
N ASP A 7 -33.32 3.11 8.08
CA ASP A 7 -32.06 2.88 7.37
C ASP A 7 -31.15 1.84 8.09
N SER A 8 -31.74 0.86 8.77
CA SER A 8 -31.08 -0.13 9.63
C SER A 8 -30.31 -1.21 8.85
N GLY A 9 -30.38 -1.19 7.52
CA GLY A 9 -29.86 -2.25 6.66
C GLY A 9 -28.47 -2.01 6.04
N ARG A 10 -27.81 -0.86 6.25
CA ARG A 10 -26.40 -0.72 5.81
C ARG A 10 -25.54 -1.62 6.70
N SER A 11 -25.26 -2.81 6.20
CA SER A 11 -24.64 -3.94 6.90
C SER A 11 -23.45 -3.48 7.75
N VAL A 12 -23.55 -3.63 9.07
CA VAL A 12 -22.49 -3.31 10.05
C VAL A 12 -21.10 -3.83 9.63
N PRO A 13 -20.97 -5.03 9.01
CA PRO A 13 -19.69 -5.52 8.49
C PRO A 13 -19.09 -4.65 7.36
N GLY A 14 -19.92 -4.10 6.46
CA GLY A 14 -19.45 -3.29 5.33
C GLY A 14 -18.81 -1.97 5.78
N ARG A 15 -19.42 -1.29 6.75
CA ARG A 15 -18.87 -0.04 7.32
C ARG A 15 -17.57 -0.27 8.07
N ARG A 16 -17.43 -1.40 8.78
CA ARG A 16 -16.19 -1.73 9.47
C ARG A 16 -15.04 -1.94 8.48
N LEU A 17 -15.29 -2.66 7.38
CA LEU A 17 -14.29 -2.85 6.32
C LEU A 17 -13.92 -1.53 5.64
N LEU A 18 -14.90 -0.66 5.39
CA LEU A 18 -14.64 0.68 4.85
C LEU A 18 -13.73 1.50 5.77
N ARG A 19 -13.99 1.49 7.09
CA ARG A 19 -13.12 2.18 8.07
C ARG A 19 -11.70 1.64 8.05
N TRP A 20 -11.54 0.31 8.01
CA TRP A 20 -10.20 -0.30 7.89
C TRP A 20 -9.52 0.02 6.57
N ALA A 21 -10.26 0.09 5.46
CA ALA A 21 -9.72 0.49 4.17
C ALA A 21 -9.16 1.93 4.22
N TRP A 22 -9.87 2.86 4.88
CA TRP A 22 -9.38 4.22 5.08
C TRP A 22 -8.19 4.31 6.02
N ILE A 23 -8.16 3.50 7.09
CA ILE A 23 -6.98 3.38 7.96
C ILE A 23 -5.78 2.89 7.16
N ALA A 24 -5.97 1.90 6.28
CA ALA A 24 -4.91 1.41 5.40
C ALA A 24 -4.41 2.50 4.45
N VAL A 25 -5.31 3.28 3.84
CA VAL A 25 -4.93 4.45 3.03
C VAL A 25 -4.12 5.47 3.83
N ALA A 26 -4.56 5.80 5.05
CA ALA A 26 -3.84 6.72 5.92
C ALA A 26 -2.48 6.18 6.40
N ALA A 27 -2.29 4.86 6.38
CA ALA A 27 -1.03 4.21 6.71
C ALA A 27 -0.01 4.21 5.55
N ILE A 28 -0.44 4.46 4.30
CA ILE A 28 0.45 4.48 3.13
C ILE A 28 1.61 5.48 3.30
N PRO A 29 1.38 6.77 3.67
CA PRO A 29 2.48 7.71 3.88
C PRO A 29 3.44 7.28 5.00
N VAL A 30 2.93 6.67 6.06
CA VAL A 30 3.74 6.19 7.19
C VAL A 30 4.63 5.03 6.75
N ALA A 31 4.08 4.07 6.00
CA ALA A 31 4.84 2.96 5.45
C ALA A 31 5.86 3.40 4.41
N PHE A 32 5.56 4.44 3.62
CA PHE A 32 6.51 5.06 2.71
C PHE A 32 7.72 5.63 3.45
N MET A 33 7.48 6.44 4.48
CA MET A 33 8.56 7.00 5.31
C MET A 33 9.37 5.90 6.00
N ALA A 34 8.70 4.88 6.54
CA ALA A 34 9.37 3.74 7.16
C ALA A 34 10.19 2.93 6.15
N GLY A 35 9.69 2.74 4.93
CA GLY A 35 10.39 2.09 3.84
C GLY A 35 11.66 2.85 3.44
N MET A 36 11.61 4.18 3.36
CA MET A 36 12.80 5.00 3.11
C MET A 36 13.85 4.83 4.21
N VAL A 37 13.45 4.93 5.48
CA VAL A 37 14.34 4.76 6.62
C VAL A 37 14.97 3.36 6.64
N ILE A 38 14.19 2.32 6.32
CA ILE A 38 14.71 0.95 6.26
C ILE A 38 15.66 0.77 5.08
N GLY A 39 15.33 1.31 3.91
CA GLY A 39 16.18 1.24 2.73
C GLY A 39 17.54 1.89 2.96
N GLU A 40 17.54 3.14 3.42
CA GLU A 40 18.77 3.88 3.75
C GLU A 40 19.53 3.24 4.91
N GLY A 41 18.82 2.81 5.95
CA GLY A 41 19.44 2.14 7.10
C GLY A 41 20.11 0.82 6.71
N LEU A 42 19.48 0.02 5.85
CA LEU A 42 20.06 -1.23 5.36
C LEU A 42 21.26 -1.01 4.44
N LEU A 43 21.29 0.08 3.67
CA LEU A 43 22.46 0.47 2.88
C LEU A 43 23.62 0.90 3.79
N ALA A 44 23.32 1.78 4.76
CA ALA A 44 24.31 2.26 5.72
C ALA A 44 24.92 1.13 6.56
N LEU A 45 24.11 0.15 6.97
CA LEU A 45 24.57 -1.05 7.69
C LEU A 45 25.48 -1.95 6.82
N GLN A 46 25.33 -1.90 5.51
CA GLN A 46 26.19 -2.60 4.56
C GLN A 46 27.43 -1.78 4.16
N GLY A 47 27.58 -0.57 4.70
CA GLY A 47 28.72 0.33 4.44
C GLY A 47 28.62 1.10 3.13
N TYR A 48 27.42 1.21 2.54
CA TYR A 48 27.18 1.95 1.31
C TYR A 48 26.38 3.22 1.58
N ASP A 49 26.74 4.30 0.89
CA ASP A 49 25.94 5.52 0.85
C ASP A 49 25.01 5.53 -0.38
N SER A 50 23.93 6.32 -0.30
CA SER A 50 22.87 6.41 -1.32
C SER A 50 23.33 6.91 -2.70
N GLY A 51 24.61 7.29 -2.84
CA GLY A 51 25.23 7.73 -4.09
C GLY A 51 26.25 6.75 -4.68
N ASP A 52 26.58 5.67 -3.98
CA ASP A 52 27.60 4.74 -4.43
C ASP A 52 27.11 3.80 -5.55
N PRO A 53 28.01 3.33 -6.43
CA PRO A 53 27.70 2.21 -7.33
C PRO A 53 27.43 0.94 -6.51
N LEU A 54 26.15 0.60 -6.36
CA LEU A 54 25.71 -0.55 -5.56
C LEU A 54 25.73 -1.87 -6.36
N PRO A 55 26.28 -2.97 -5.80
CA PRO A 55 26.13 -4.29 -6.38
C PRO A 55 24.65 -4.73 -6.43
N PRO A 56 24.21 -5.51 -7.44
CA PRO A 56 22.81 -5.92 -7.58
C PRO A 56 22.25 -6.65 -6.34
N GLY A 57 23.07 -7.49 -5.68
CA GLY A 57 22.67 -8.21 -4.47
C GLY A 57 22.37 -7.29 -3.28
N VAL A 58 23.14 -6.22 -3.12
CA VAL A 58 22.95 -5.20 -2.06
C VAL A 58 21.65 -4.44 -2.30
N ILE A 59 21.39 -4.04 -3.56
CA ILE A 59 20.14 -3.37 -3.95
C ILE A 59 18.93 -4.23 -3.61
N VAL A 60 18.92 -5.51 -4.00
CA VAL A 60 17.80 -6.41 -3.72
C VAL A 60 17.59 -6.61 -2.22
N SER A 61 18.67 -6.76 -1.45
CA SER A 61 18.61 -6.98 0.00
C SER A 61 18.06 -5.78 0.78
N ALA A 62 18.37 -4.55 0.35
CA ALA A 62 17.90 -3.33 0.99
C ALA A 62 16.51 -2.90 0.49
N ALA A 63 16.28 -2.97 -0.83
CA ALA A 63 15.03 -2.55 -1.45
C ALA A 63 13.89 -3.54 -1.18
N GLY A 64 14.18 -4.85 -1.09
CA GLY A 64 13.18 -5.89 -0.91
C GLY A 64 12.32 -5.70 0.35
N PRO A 65 12.91 -5.61 1.55
CA PRO A 65 12.16 -5.37 2.79
C PRO A 65 11.39 -4.06 2.79
N ALA A 66 12.00 -2.98 2.29
CA ALA A 66 11.36 -1.66 2.17
C ALA A 66 10.13 -1.72 1.25
N LEU A 67 10.25 -2.38 0.10
CA LEU A 67 9.15 -2.58 -0.85
C LEU A 67 7.98 -3.35 -0.23
N LEU A 68 8.28 -4.45 0.46
CA LEU A 68 7.25 -5.26 1.11
C LEU A 68 6.49 -4.46 2.18
N LEU A 69 7.20 -3.62 2.93
CA LEU A 69 6.58 -2.76 3.94
C LEU A 69 5.65 -1.72 3.31
N ILE A 70 6.07 -1.10 2.20
CA ILE A 70 5.27 -0.09 1.47
C ILE A 70 4.03 -0.72 0.84
N LEU A 71 4.18 -1.90 0.23
CA LEU A 71 3.08 -2.61 -0.45
C LEU A 71 2.00 -3.09 0.52
N ALA A 72 2.35 -3.38 1.79
CA ALA A 72 1.42 -3.96 2.75
C ALA A 72 0.13 -3.12 2.95
N PRO A 73 0.19 -1.82 3.30
CA PRO A 73 -1.01 -0.99 3.42
C PRO A 73 -1.72 -0.72 2.08
N GLU A 74 -1.00 -0.64 0.96
CA GLU A 74 -1.58 -0.42 -0.37
C GLU A 74 -2.47 -1.60 -0.78
N LEU A 75 -1.96 -2.82 -0.63
CA LEU A 75 -2.71 -4.06 -0.87
C LEU A 75 -3.85 -4.22 0.15
N ALA A 76 -3.64 -3.86 1.41
CA ALA A 76 -4.68 -3.88 2.41
C ALA A 76 -5.83 -2.92 2.04
N ALA A 77 -5.54 -1.70 1.59
CA ALA A 77 -6.53 -0.73 1.12
C ALA A 77 -7.33 -1.26 -0.09
N ALA A 78 -6.64 -1.87 -1.06
CA ALA A 78 -7.25 -2.54 -2.21
C ALA A 78 -8.23 -3.65 -1.79
N VAL A 79 -7.74 -4.63 -1.02
CA VAL A 79 -8.52 -5.81 -0.60
C VAL A 79 -9.70 -5.41 0.29
N LEU A 80 -9.48 -4.53 1.27
CA LEU A 80 -10.54 -4.09 2.18
C LEU A 80 -11.59 -3.24 1.46
N GLY A 81 -11.18 -2.37 0.54
CA GLY A 81 -12.08 -1.57 -0.27
C GLY A 81 -12.96 -2.43 -1.20
N PHE A 82 -12.38 -3.40 -1.90
CA PHE A 82 -13.14 -4.35 -2.72
C PHE A 82 -14.10 -5.20 -1.88
N ARG A 83 -13.65 -5.68 -0.71
CA ARG A 83 -14.49 -6.45 0.22
C ARG A 83 -15.62 -5.62 0.84
N ALA A 84 -15.43 -4.31 1.01
CA ALA A 84 -16.48 -3.40 1.45
C ALA A 84 -17.52 -3.18 0.33
N ARG A 85 -17.05 -2.98 -0.92
CA ARG A 85 -17.91 -2.86 -2.10
C ARG A 85 -18.77 -4.09 -2.32
N GLY A 86 -18.18 -5.28 -2.22
CA GLY A 86 -18.91 -6.55 -2.32
C GLY A 86 -19.97 -6.77 -1.24
N ARG A 87 -19.94 -5.99 -0.14
CA ARG A 87 -20.95 -6.01 0.94
C ARG A 87 -21.96 -4.85 0.87
N GLY A 88 -22.03 -4.18 -0.28
CA GLY A 88 -23.01 -3.12 -0.56
C GLY A 88 -22.56 -1.70 -0.21
N GLU A 89 -21.30 -1.51 0.21
CA GLU A 89 -20.76 -0.17 0.49
C GLU A 89 -20.06 0.39 -0.74
N ALA A 90 -20.80 1.13 -1.57
CA ALA A 90 -20.30 1.67 -2.84
C ALA A 90 -19.05 2.55 -2.67
N SER A 91 -18.93 3.27 -1.55
CA SER A 91 -17.77 4.11 -1.24
C SER A 91 -16.48 3.30 -1.03
N GLY A 92 -16.55 1.97 -0.90
CA GLY A 92 -15.37 1.09 -0.81
C GLY A 92 -14.50 1.08 -2.07
N ILE A 93 -15.04 1.51 -3.22
CA ILE A 93 -14.23 1.58 -4.46
C ILE A 93 -13.12 2.63 -4.39
N ILE A 94 -13.36 3.75 -3.68
CA ILE A 94 -12.40 4.86 -3.59
C ILE A 94 -11.10 4.40 -2.91
N PRO A 95 -11.11 3.86 -1.68
CA PRO A 95 -9.88 3.36 -1.06
C PRO A 95 -9.29 2.16 -1.81
N ALA A 96 -10.13 1.37 -2.51
CA ALA A 96 -9.61 0.27 -3.32
C ALA A 96 -8.76 0.75 -4.49
N VAL A 97 -9.25 1.75 -5.23
CA VAL A 97 -8.54 2.35 -6.37
C VAL A 97 -7.27 3.05 -5.89
N ILE A 98 -7.33 3.78 -4.76
CA ILE A 98 -6.14 4.41 -4.17
C ILE A 98 -5.07 3.35 -3.88
N GLY A 99 -5.44 2.25 -3.23
CA GLY A 99 -4.50 1.16 -2.92
C GLY A 99 -3.89 0.52 -4.17
N ILE A 100 -4.69 0.27 -5.20
CA ILE A 100 -4.19 -0.30 -6.47
C ILE A 100 -3.25 0.67 -7.19
N VAL A 101 -3.63 1.94 -7.31
CA VAL A 101 -2.82 2.94 -8.00
C VAL A 101 -1.50 3.15 -7.27
N ALA A 102 -1.52 3.22 -5.94
CA ALA A 102 -0.32 3.28 -5.13
C ALA A 102 0.58 2.05 -5.33
N ALA A 103 0.01 0.84 -5.23
CA ALA A 103 0.76 -0.41 -5.48
C ALA A 103 1.35 -0.49 -6.89
N ALA A 104 0.58 -0.11 -7.91
CA ALA A 104 1.05 -0.09 -9.29
C ALA A 104 2.20 0.91 -9.46
N PHE A 105 2.06 2.12 -8.90
CA PHE A 105 3.12 3.12 -8.90
C PHE A 105 4.39 2.58 -8.23
N THR A 106 4.27 2.06 -7.01
CA THR A 106 5.38 1.47 -6.24
C THR A 106 6.08 0.35 -7.00
N ILE A 107 5.32 -0.58 -7.61
CA ILE A 107 5.89 -1.69 -8.38
C ILE A 107 6.62 -1.17 -9.61
N ILE A 108 6.02 -0.24 -10.37
CA ILE A 108 6.60 0.30 -11.59
C ILE A 108 7.89 1.05 -11.27
N THR A 109 7.87 1.97 -10.29
CA THR A 109 9.03 2.82 -9.99
C THR A 109 10.21 2.04 -9.41
N ASN A 110 9.96 0.93 -8.71
CA ASN A 110 11.03 0.16 -8.08
C ASN A 110 11.49 -1.03 -8.92
N THR A 111 10.58 -1.69 -9.63
CA THR A 111 10.91 -2.90 -10.41
C THR A 111 11.45 -2.54 -11.80
N LEU A 112 10.93 -1.49 -12.44
CA LEU A 112 11.36 -1.13 -13.80
C LEU A 112 12.85 -0.76 -13.88
N PRO A 113 13.41 0.07 -12.98
CA PRO A 113 14.84 0.35 -13.01
C PRO A 113 15.69 -0.90 -12.71
N LEU A 114 15.18 -1.79 -11.86
CA LEU A 114 15.87 -3.03 -11.51
C LEU A 114 15.94 -3.98 -12.72
N LEU A 115 14.84 -4.12 -13.47
CA LEU A 115 14.80 -4.90 -14.71
C LEU A 115 15.71 -4.29 -15.80
N LEU A 116 15.71 -2.98 -15.96
CA LEU A 116 16.58 -2.28 -16.93
C LEU A 116 18.07 -2.37 -16.58
N ARG A 117 18.41 -2.60 -15.30
CA ARG A 117 19.81 -2.82 -14.86
C ARG A 117 20.27 -4.27 -15.00
N LEU A 118 19.35 -5.21 -15.13
CA LEU A 118 19.62 -6.65 -15.19
C LEU A 118 19.59 -7.23 -16.61
N GLY A 119 19.00 -6.52 -17.57
CA GLY A 119 18.97 -6.88 -19.01
C GLY A 119 20.02 -6.13 -19.81
#